data_AF-A0A067E0X5-F1
#
_entry.id   AF-A0A067E0X5-F1
#
_cell.length_a   1.000
_cell.length_b   1.000
_cell.length_c   1.000
_cell.angle_alpha   90.00
_cell.angle_beta   90.00
_cell.angle_gamma   90.00
#
_symmetry.space_group_name_H-M   'P 1'
#
loop_
_entity.id
_entity.type
_entity.pdbx_description
1 polymer ?
#
loop_
_entity_poly.entity_id
_entity_poly.type
_entity_poly.pdbx_seq_one_letter_code
_entity_poly.pdbx_strand_id
1 'polypeptide(L)'
;MLRMRQQFMISQVSFLYPVKILVGPKQEQELESFPSGNRSGNSAASKPVNPGSLTILGLHLTILPFTKMSLFTDKKEVQRSATALGYIAHVVSLIASYLEVPLRYPLRLGGSHTYINDYAPSIEPTSDLSSNIALSTNTKPAEFPLFLEGQDATRAAYAVFLLNKDIEQLLNYIGVKSLGPRHVLANLKELLRTIQSPEYIDT
;
A
#
# COMPACT_ATOMS: atom_id res chain seq x y z
N MET A 1 -29.89 2.45 3.59
CA MET A 1 -29.78 1.00 3.88
C MET A 1 -28.48 0.40 3.32
N LEU A 2 -28.20 0.47 2.01
CA LEU A 2 -26.99 -0.14 1.42
C LEU A 2 -25.68 0.47 1.95
N ARG A 3 -25.54 1.80 1.93
CA ARG A 3 -24.34 2.51 2.45
C ARG A 3 -24.05 2.20 3.91
N MET A 4 -25.07 2.16 4.76
CA MET A 4 -24.94 1.76 6.18
C MET A 4 -24.39 0.34 6.31
N ARG A 5 -24.87 -0.61 5.49
CA ARG A 5 -24.34 -1.98 5.47
C ARG A 5 -22.88 -1.99 5.02
N GLN A 6 -22.53 -1.30 3.94
CA GLN A 6 -21.15 -1.21 3.43
C GLN A 6 -20.21 -0.62 4.49
N GLN A 7 -20.60 0.48 5.13
CA GLN A 7 -19.86 1.10 6.22
C GLN A 7 -19.66 0.13 7.38
N PHE A 8 -20.72 -0.58 7.80
CA PHE A 8 -20.60 -1.58 8.87
C PHE A 8 -19.62 -2.69 8.52
N MET A 9 -19.72 -3.26 7.30
CA MET A 9 -18.83 -4.33 6.84
C MET A 9 -17.36 -3.86 6.76
N ILE A 10 -17.14 -2.65 6.26
CA ILE A 10 -15.79 -2.06 6.14
C ILE A 10 -15.24 -1.67 7.53
N SER A 11 -16.10 -1.30 8.47
CA SER A 11 -15.71 -1.10 9.87
C SER A 11 -15.18 -2.38 10.51
N GLN A 12 -15.81 -3.53 10.25
CA GLN A 12 -15.29 -4.83 10.69
C GLN A 12 -13.92 -5.14 10.07
N VAL A 13 -13.72 -4.83 8.78
CA VAL A 13 -12.41 -5.01 8.13
C VAL A 13 -11.34 -4.13 8.76
N SER A 14 -11.65 -2.86 9.03
CA SER A 14 -10.73 -1.94 9.70
C SER A 14 -10.39 -2.39 11.13
N PHE A 15 -11.32 -3.06 11.82
CA PHE A 15 -11.08 -3.64 13.14
C PHE A 15 -10.11 -4.82 13.07
N LEU A 16 -10.26 -5.69 12.07
CA LEU A 16 -9.37 -6.83 11.83
C LEU A 16 -7.98 -6.42 11.31
N TYR A 17 -7.90 -5.32 10.55
CA TYR A 17 -6.67 -4.80 9.95
C TYR A 17 -6.41 -3.35 10.36
N PRO A 18 -6.10 -3.09 11.64
CA PRO A 18 -5.89 -1.74 12.12
C PRO A 18 -4.69 -1.09 11.43
N VAL A 19 -4.93 0.06 10.79
CA VAL A 19 -3.87 0.92 10.22
C VAL A 19 -3.53 2.01 11.23
N LYS A 20 -2.39 1.88 11.91
CA LYS A 20 -1.98 2.78 13.01
C LYS A 20 -0.81 3.67 12.59
N ILE A 21 -0.81 4.93 13.07
CA ILE A 21 0.38 5.78 13.04
C ILE A 21 1.30 5.31 14.16
N LEU A 22 2.50 4.87 13.80
CA LEU A 22 3.59 4.68 14.75
C LEU A 22 4.29 6.03 14.94
N VAL A 23 4.05 6.65 16.09
CA VAL A 23 4.91 7.73 16.59
C VAL A 23 6.14 7.05 17.17
N GLY A 24 7.31 7.22 16.53
CA GLY A 24 8.54 6.58 16.99
C GLY A 24 8.92 7.00 18.42
N PRO A 25 9.68 6.17 19.15
CA PRO A 25 10.23 6.60 20.44
C PRO A 25 11.12 7.83 20.24
N LYS A 26 10.96 8.84 21.11
CA LYS A 26 11.90 9.96 21.21
C LYS A 26 13.31 9.38 21.30
N GLN A 27 14.17 9.77 20.38
CA GLN A 27 15.60 9.51 20.48
C GLN A 27 16.10 10.38 21.65
N GLU A 28 16.07 9.83 22.87
CA GLU A 28 16.85 10.35 23.99
C GLU A 28 18.32 10.04 23.65
N GLN A 29 18.95 10.97 22.95
CA GLN A 29 20.40 11.03 22.87
C GLN A 29 20.85 11.89 24.04
N GLU A 30 21.32 11.22 25.09
CA GLU A 30 22.18 11.81 26.11
C GLU A 30 23.32 12.59 25.42
N LEU A 31 23.41 13.88 25.70
CA LEU A 31 24.68 14.59 25.74
C LEU A 31 24.58 15.65 26.83
N GLU A 32 25.15 15.31 27.98
CA GLU A 32 25.53 16.23 29.05
C GLU A 32 26.43 17.35 28.52
N SER A 33 26.12 18.60 28.87
CA SER A 33 27.05 19.57 29.51
C SER A 33 26.47 21.00 29.54
N PHE A 34 26.78 21.72 30.62
CA PHE A 34 26.11 22.92 31.18
C PHE A 34 26.55 24.28 30.55
N PRO A 35 26.31 25.48 31.17
CA PRO A 35 25.18 26.36 30.86
C PRO A 35 25.61 27.81 30.46
N SER A 36 24.60 28.64 30.15
CA SER A 36 24.57 30.13 30.26
C SER A 36 24.40 30.92 28.95
N GLY A 37 23.39 31.81 28.94
CA GLY A 37 23.58 33.16 28.42
C GLY A 37 22.85 33.58 27.13
N ASN A 38 21.60 34.06 27.32
CA ASN A 38 20.98 35.22 26.66
C ASN A 38 20.37 35.19 25.24
N ARG A 39 19.15 35.76 25.23
CA ARG A 39 18.45 36.59 24.24
C ARG A 39 17.61 35.94 23.12
N SER A 40 16.30 36.08 23.33
CA SER A 40 15.35 36.84 22.50
C SER A 40 15.22 36.49 21.02
N GLY A 41 14.03 36.03 20.64
CA GLY A 41 13.58 36.07 19.24
C GLY A 41 12.37 35.16 18.98
N ASN A 42 11.17 35.72 19.05
CA ASN A 42 9.95 35.08 18.57
C ASN A 42 10.07 34.77 17.07
N SER A 43 9.73 33.55 16.67
CA SER A 43 9.04 33.29 15.40
C SER A 43 8.29 31.97 15.49
N ALA A 44 6.97 32.05 15.35
CA ALA A 44 6.07 30.92 15.21
C ALA A 44 6.37 30.21 13.89
N ALA A 45 7.31 29.27 13.92
CA ALA A 45 7.50 28.29 12.87
C ALA A 45 6.85 26.99 13.34
N SER A 46 5.65 26.70 12.84
CA SER A 46 5.03 25.39 12.94
C SER A 46 5.97 24.38 12.29
N LYS A 47 6.73 23.66 13.12
CA LYS A 47 7.57 22.54 12.70
C LYS A 47 6.69 21.55 11.92
N PRO A 48 7.15 21.03 10.76
CA PRO A 48 6.41 20.01 10.04
C PRO A 48 6.22 18.82 10.95
N VAL A 49 4.96 18.43 11.15
CA VAL A 49 4.57 17.20 11.83
C VAL A 49 5.29 16.06 11.11
N ASN A 50 6.24 15.42 11.78
CA ASN A 50 6.88 14.21 11.25
C ASN A 50 5.77 13.24 10.84
N PRO A 51 5.73 12.75 9.58
CA PRO A 51 4.75 11.75 9.20
C PRO A 51 5.11 10.48 9.96
N GLY A 52 4.43 10.23 11.09
CA GLY A 52 4.60 8.99 11.83
C GLY A 52 4.37 7.83 10.88
N SER A 53 5.27 6.84 10.91
CA SER A 53 5.22 5.75 9.95
C SER A 53 3.93 4.94 10.13
N LEU A 54 3.21 4.66 9.05
CA LEU A 54 1.97 3.88 9.12
C LEU A 54 2.30 2.38 9.17
N THR A 55 1.53 1.64 9.98
CA THR A 55 1.65 0.19 10.14
C THR A 55 0.30 -0.47 9.94
N ILE A 56 0.28 -1.72 9.46
CA ILE A 56 -0.93 -2.57 9.39
C ILE A 56 -0.70 -3.79 10.29
N LEU A 57 -1.59 -4.04 11.25
CA LEU A 57 -1.39 -5.08 12.27
C LEU A 57 -0.03 -4.97 13.03
N GLY A 58 0.47 -3.74 13.20
CA GLY A 58 1.78 -3.49 13.81
C GLY A 58 2.98 -3.85 12.94
N LEU A 59 2.76 -4.29 11.70
CA LEU A 59 3.82 -4.51 10.71
C LEU A 59 4.14 -3.19 9.99
N HIS A 60 5.43 -2.85 9.98
CA HIS A 60 5.94 -1.71 9.22
C HIS A 60 5.99 -2.06 7.74
N LEU A 61 5.43 -1.18 6.91
CA LEU A 61 5.66 -1.26 5.48
C LEU A 61 6.97 -0.52 5.18
N THR A 62 8.10 -1.20 5.35
CA THR A 62 9.33 -0.71 4.72
C THR A 62 9.22 -1.05 3.24
N ILE A 63 8.71 -0.10 2.45
CA ILE A 63 9.02 -0.09 1.02
C ILE A 63 10.51 0.27 0.98
N LEU A 64 11.38 -0.74 1.19
CA LEU A 64 12.81 -0.56 1.05
C LEU A 64 12.99 0.14 -0.29
N PRO A 65 13.74 1.26 -0.38
CA PRO A 65 14.15 1.74 -1.69
C PRO A 65 14.84 0.56 -2.34
N PHE A 66 14.19 -0.03 -3.34
CA PHE A 66 14.61 -1.22 -4.07
C PHE A 66 16.03 -1.06 -4.68
N THR A 67 16.57 0.16 -4.61
CA THR A 67 17.93 0.59 -4.95
C THR A 67 18.99 0.27 -3.89
N LYS A 68 18.65 0.07 -2.60
CA LYS A 68 19.59 -0.35 -1.54
C LYS A 68 19.35 -1.82 -1.17
N MET A 69 19.54 -2.70 -2.15
CA MET A 69 19.70 -4.12 -1.88
C MET A 69 21.14 -4.34 -1.41
N SER A 70 21.36 -4.17 -0.10
CA SER A 70 22.57 -4.69 0.52
C SER A 70 22.50 -6.22 0.47
N LEU A 71 23.64 -6.90 0.29
CA LEU A 71 23.80 -8.33 0.54
C LEU A 71 23.30 -8.76 1.96
N PHE A 72 23.02 -7.80 2.83
CA PHE A 72 22.54 -7.94 4.21
C PHE A 72 21.09 -7.48 4.42
N THR A 73 20.20 -7.51 3.42
CA THR A 73 18.77 -7.32 3.72
C THR A 73 18.28 -8.44 4.64
N ASP A 74 17.80 -8.08 5.84
CA ASP A 74 17.28 -9.04 6.81
C ASP A 74 16.10 -9.80 6.20
N LYS A 75 16.23 -11.12 6.03
CA LYS A 75 15.16 -12.00 5.53
C LYS A 75 13.85 -11.80 6.31
N LYS A 76 13.96 -11.48 7.60
CA LYS A 76 12.81 -11.19 8.46
C LYS A 76 12.11 -9.89 8.10
N GLU A 77 12.84 -8.86 7.68
CA GLU A 77 12.25 -7.60 7.23
C GLU A 77 11.53 -7.78 5.90
N VAL A 78 12.15 -8.48 4.94
CA VAL A 78 11.52 -8.81 3.65
C VAL A 78 10.20 -9.55 3.86
N GLN A 79 10.21 -10.57 4.72
CA GLN A 79 9.01 -11.35 5.02
C GLN A 79 7.94 -10.52 5.73
N ARG A 80 8.31 -9.59 6.62
CA ARG A 80 7.37 -8.66 7.27
C ARG A 80 6.72 -7.72 6.25
N SER A 81 7.51 -7.12 5.35
CA SER A 81 7.00 -6.26 4.28
C SER A 81 6.06 -7.02 3.35
N ALA A 82 6.43 -8.24 2.95
CA ALA A 82 5.58 -9.12 2.14
C ALA A 82 4.25 -9.46 2.84
N THR A 83 4.30 -9.75 4.14
CA THR A 83 3.10 -10.00 4.95
C THR A 83 2.20 -8.76 5.05
N ALA A 84 2.81 -7.59 5.26
CA ALA A 84 2.08 -6.32 5.31
C ALA A 84 1.37 -6.01 3.97
N LEU A 85 2.06 -6.22 2.84
CA LEU A 85 1.48 -6.07 1.50
C LEU A 85 0.36 -7.09 1.25
N GLY A 86 0.51 -8.33 1.71
CA GLY A 86 -0.55 -9.34 1.68
C GLY A 86 -1.80 -8.92 2.45
N TYR A 87 -1.64 -8.31 3.63
CA TYR A 87 -2.76 -7.77 4.39
C TYR A 87 -3.42 -6.58 3.70
N ILE A 88 -2.64 -5.67 3.13
CA ILE A 88 -3.18 -4.54 2.35
C ILE A 88 -3.99 -5.07 1.17
N ALA A 89 -3.45 -6.02 0.40
CA ALA A 89 -4.16 -6.64 -0.72
C ALA A 89 -5.47 -7.30 -0.29
N HIS A 90 -5.47 -8.01 0.83
CA HIS A 90 -6.69 -8.62 1.36
C HIS A 90 -7.74 -7.58 1.75
N VAL A 91 -7.34 -6.52 2.45
CA VAL A 91 -8.24 -5.40 2.81
C VAL A 91 -8.83 -4.75 1.56
N VAL A 92 -8.00 -4.46 0.55
CA VAL A 92 -8.44 -3.85 -0.72
C VAL A 92 -9.44 -4.75 -1.43
N SER A 93 -9.18 -6.06 -1.50
CA SER A 93 -10.10 -7.03 -2.11
C SER A 93 -11.45 -7.08 -1.37
N LEU A 94 -11.45 -7.02 -0.04
CA LEU A 94 -12.68 -7.04 0.76
C LEU A 94 -13.49 -5.74 0.57
N ILE A 95 -12.82 -4.58 0.61
CA ILE A 95 -13.47 -3.29 0.40
C ILE A 95 -14.08 -3.23 -1.01
N ALA A 96 -13.32 -3.62 -2.04
CA ALA A 96 -13.79 -3.66 -3.41
C ALA A 96 -15.04 -4.55 -3.56
N SER A 97 -15.03 -5.73 -2.94
CA SER A 97 -16.18 -6.65 -2.91
C SER A 97 -17.41 -6.02 -2.23
N TYR A 98 -17.23 -5.36 -1.08
CA TYR A 98 -18.35 -4.73 -0.36
C TYR A 98 -18.89 -3.47 -1.05
N LEU A 99 -18.05 -2.74 -1.77
CA LEU A 99 -18.44 -1.62 -2.60
C LEU A 99 -19.00 -2.05 -3.97
N GLU A 100 -18.93 -3.35 -4.30
CA GLU A 100 -19.29 -3.91 -5.60
C GLU A 100 -18.50 -3.26 -6.76
N VAL A 101 -17.24 -2.91 -6.51
CA VAL A 101 -16.34 -2.30 -7.49
C VAL A 101 -15.35 -3.35 -7.99
N PRO A 102 -15.36 -3.72 -9.28
CA PRO A 102 -14.37 -4.64 -9.82
C PRO A 102 -12.99 -3.97 -9.85
N LEU A 103 -11.99 -4.62 -9.25
CA LEU A 103 -10.61 -4.11 -9.27
C LEU A 103 -10.03 -4.18 -10.68
N ARG A 104 -9.32 -3.12 -11.09
CA ARG A 104 -8.63 -3.06 -12.38
C ARG A 104 -7.48 -4.05 -12.45
N TYR A 105 -6.81 -4.29 -11.33
CA TYR A 105 -5.71 -5.24 -11.23
C TYR A 105 -6.07 -6.37 -10.22
N PRO A 106 -6.80 -7.41 -10.67
CA PRO A 106 -7.20 -8.52 -9.82
C PRO A 106 -6.05 -9.14 -9.00
N LEU A 107 -6.37 -9.47 -7.74
CA LEU A 107 -5.42 -10.00 -6.77
C LEU A 107 -5.56 -11.53 -6.63
N ARG A 108 -4.41 -12.23 -6.63
CA ARG A 108 -4.31 -13.64 -6.23
C ARG A 108 -3.74 -13.71 -4.81
N LEU A 109 -4.65 -13.78 -3.84
CA LEU A 109 -4.33 -13.75 -2.41
C LEU A 109 -3.57 -15.02 -1.98
N GLY A 110 -2.42 -14.82 -1.33
CA GLY A 110 -1.55 -15.91 -0.84
C GLY A 110 -0.84 -15.56 0.47
N GLY A 111 -1.41 -14.63 1.25
CA GLY A 111 -0.74 -14.08 2.44
C GLY A 111 0.52 -13.33 2.06
N SER A 112 1.69 -13.75 2.59
CA SER A 112 2.98 -13.18 2.22
C SER A 112 3.39 -13.44 0.77
N HIS A 113 2.73 -14.36 0.06
CA HIS A 113 2.98 -14.67 -1.36
C HIS A 113 1.78 -14.26 -2.22
N THR A 114 1.31 -13.03 -2.03
CA THR A 114 0.21 -12.47 -2.84
C THR A 114 0.74 -11.94 -4.17
N TYR A 115 -0.05 -12.08 -5.23
CA TYR A 115 0.26 -11.60 -6.57
C TYR A 115 -0.83 -10.66 -7.09
N ILE A 116 -0.47 -9.77 -8.02
CA ILE A 116 -1.38 -8.85 -8.70
C ILE A 116 -1.25 -9.03 -10.21
N ASN A 117 -2.38 -8.99 -10.90
CA ASN A 117 -2.44 -9.31 -12.33
C ASN A 117 -2.63 -8.04 -13.16
N ASP A 118 -1.78 -7.84 -14.16
CA ASP A 118 -1.98 -6.84 -15.19
C ASP A 118 -2.51 -7.48 -16.48
N TYR A 119 -3.62 -6.94 -16.97
CA TYR A 119 -4.27 -7.34 -18.22
C TYR A 119 -3.91 -6.41 -19.38
N ALA A 120 -3.00 -5.46 -19.18
CA ALA A 120 -2.46 -4.67 -20.28
C ALA A 120 -1.88 -5.61 -21.35
N PRO A 121 -2.14 -5.35 -22.65
CA PRO A 121 -1.60 -6.16 -23.72
C PRO A 121 -0.07 -6.14 -23.64
N SER A 122 0.53 -7.30 -23.39
CA SER A 122 1.98 -7.46 -23.39
C SER A 122 2.48 -7.31 -24.83
N ILE A 123 3.12 -6.19 -25.13
CA ILE A 123 3.96 -6.07 -26.31
C ILE A 123 5.29 -6.72 -25.93
N GLU A 124 5.33 -8.05 -25.87
CA GLU A 124 6.63 -8.71 -25.87
C GLU A 124 7.24 -8.46 -27.26
N PRO A 125 8.45 -7.87 -27.36
CA PRO A 125 9.20 -7.96 -28.61
C PRO A 125 9.62 -9.41 -28.75
N THR A 126 8.77 -10.21 -29.38
CA THR A 126 9.13 -11.55 -29.83
C THR A 126 10.32 -11.39 -30.76
N SER A 127 11.52 -11.66 -30.24
CA SER A 127 12.69 -11.92 -31.05
C SER A 127 12.46 -13.28 -31.71
N ASP A 128 11.99 -13.21 -32.95
CA ASP A 128 12.04 -14.18 -34.03
C ASP A 128 12.47 -15.62 -33.66
N LEU A 129 11.52 -16.56 -33.72
CA LEU A 129 11.37 -17.46 -34.87
C LEU A 129 10.43 -18.62 -34.50
N SER A 130 9.15 -18.48 -34.86
CA SER A 130 8.33 -19.58 -35.38
C SER A 130 6.94 -19.03 -35.72
N SER A 131 6.77 -18.65 -36.98
CA SER A 131 5.46 -18.55 -37.59
C SER A 131 4.74 -19.90 -37.45
N ASN A 132 3.57 -19.92 -36.80
CA ASN A 132 2.32 -20.54 -37.29
C ASN A 132 1.25 -20.57 -36.18
N ILE A 133 0.23 -19.73 -36.38
CA ILE A 133 -1.21 -20.00 -36.17
C ILE A 133 -1.58 -20.89 -34.98
N ALA A 134 -2.05 -20.25 -33.91
CA ALA A 134 -3.31 -20.64 -33.26
C ALA A 134 -3.90 -19.43 -32.52
N LEU A 135 -5.17 -19.17 -32.76
CA LEU A 135 -6.06 -18.43 -31.87
C LEU A 135 -6.02 -19.08 -30.47
N SER A 136 -5.07 -18.69 -29.62
CA SER A 136 -5.13 -19.02 -28.20
C SER A 136 -5.66 -17.81 -27.44
N THR A 137 -6.96 -17.80 -27.23
CA THR A 137 -7.72 -16.89 -26.36
C THR A 137 -7.38 -17.11 -24.87
N ASN A 138 -6.11 -17.30 -24.54
CA ASN A 138 -5.65 -17.59 -23.19
C ASN A 138 -4.24 -17.05 -22.94
N THR A 139 -3.99 -15.80 -23.34
CA THR A 139 -2.87 -15.05 -22.79
C THR A 139 -3.14 -14.86 -21.30
N LYS A 140 -2.53 -15.72 -20.48
CA LYS A 140 -2.56 -15.57 -19.03
C LYS A 140 -2.06 -14.15 -18.69
N PRO A 141 -2.78 -13.37 -17.87
CA PRO A 141 -2.36 -12.02 -17.51
C PRO A 141 -0.99 -12.06 -16.84
N ALA A 142 -0.21 -11.01 -17.01
CA ALA A 142 1.10 -10.90 -16.39
C ALA A 142 0.92 -10.80 -14.86
N GLU A 143 1.46 -11.78 -14.12
CA GLU A 143 1.41 -11.80 -12.66
C GLU A 143 2.66 -11.17 -12.07
N PHE A 144 2.47 -10.23 -11.14
CA PHE A 144 3.55 -9.55 -10.43
C PHE A 144 3.48 -9.84 -8.92
N PRO A 145 4.62 -10.17 -8.27
CA PRO A 145 4.62 -10.53 -6.85
C PRO A 145 4.55 -9.27 -5.97
N LEU A 146 3.71 -9.29 -4.92
CA LEU A 146 3.71 -8.27 -3.85
C LEU A 146 4.73 -8.57 -2.75
N PHE A 147 5.79 -9.28 -3.11
CA PHE A 147 6.90 -9.65 -2.24
C PHE A 147 8.18 -9.62 -3.07
N LEU A 148 9.33 -9.54 -2.40
CA LEU A 148 10.61 -9.63 -3.06
C LEU A 148 10.91 -11.09 -3.40
N GLU A 149 11.04 -11.38 -4.69
CA GLU A 149 11.44 -12.69 -5.21
C GLU A 149 12.83 -12.56 -5.84
N GLY A 150 13.85 -13.11 -5.17
CA GLY A 150 15.24 -13.04 -5.65
C GLY A 150 15.75 -11.59 -5.77
N GLN A 151 16.27 -11.25 -6.96
CA GLN A 151 16.87 -9.93 -7.26
C GLN A 151 15.91 -9.00 -8.03
N ASP A 152 14.68 -9.44 -8.34
CA ASP A 152 13.72 -8.72 -9.20
C ASP A 152 12.89 -7.70 -8.41
N ALA A 153 13.60 -6.77 -7.78
CA ALA A 153 13.04 -5.68 -6.99
C ALA A 153 12.11 -4.75 -7.82
N THR A 154 12.32 -4.67 -9.13
CA THR A 154 11.53 -3.88 -10.07
C THR A 154 10.11 -4.44 -10.26
N ARG A 155 9.97 -5.77 -10.37
CA ARG A 155 8.66 -6.44 -10.49
C ARG A 155 7.82 -6.23 -9.24
N ALA A 156 8.44 -6.35 -8.07
CA ALA A 156 7.78 -6.09 -6.78
C ALA A 156 7.38 -4.62 -6.63
N ALA A 157 8.25 -3.68 -7.02
CA ALA A 157 7.94 -2.25 -7.01
C ALA A 157 6.73 -1.92 -7.91
N TYR A 158 6.68 -2.54 -9.10
CA TYR A 158 5.57 -2.39 -10.02
C TYR A 158 4.27 -2.97 -9.45
N ALA A 159 4.31 -4.16 -8.84
CA ALA A 159 3.16 -4.74 -8.15
C ALA A 159 2.58 -3.81 -7.07
N VAL A 160 3.43 -3.19 -6.26
CA VAL A 160 3.02 -2.23 -5.23
C VAL A 160 2.39 -0.98 -5.84
N PHE A 161 2.93 -0.50 -6.97
CA PHE A 161 2.34 0.59 -7.73
C PHE A 161 0.93 0.25 -8.24
N LEU A 162 0.74 -0.94 -8.80
CA LEU A 162 -0.57 -1.43 -9.26
C LEU A 162 -1.56 -1.54 -8.10
N LEU A 163 -1.13 -2.07 -6.96
CA LEU A 163 -1.97 -2.13 -5.75
C LEU A 163 -2.40 -0.73 -5.29
N ASN A 164 -1.51 0.27 -5.37
CA ASN A 164 -1.92 1.65 -5.09
C ASN A 164 -2.92 2.19 -6.11
N LYS A 165 -2.84 1.75 -7.37
CA LYS A 165 -3.81 2.15 -8.40
C LYS A 165 -5.20 1.59 -8.16
N ASP A 166 -5.30 0.39 -7.61
CA ASP A 166 -6.59 -0.14 -7.14
C ASP A 166 -7.14 0.65 -5.95
N ILE A 167 -6.28 1.04 -4.98
CA ILE A 167 -6.71 1.91 -3.87
C ILE A 167 -7.18 3.27 -4.40
N GLU A 168 -6.46 3.86 -5.35
CA GLU A 168 -6.83 5.11 -6.02
C GLU A 168 -8.18 4.98 -6.75
N GLN A 169 -8.43 3.85 -7.41
CA GLN A 169 -9.73 3.56 -8.02
C GLN A 169 -10.86 3.59 -6.96
N LEU A 170 -10.67 2.92 -5.82
CA LEU A 170 -11.67 2.88 -4.75
C LEU A 170 -11.89 4.27 -4.11
N LEU A 171 -10.82 5.06 -3.92
CA LEU A 171 -10.91 6.44 -3.46
C LEU A 171 -11.73 7.30 -4.44
N ASN A 172 -11.41 7.20 -5.74
CA ASN A 172 -12.14 7.94 -6.77
C ASN A 172 -13.62 7.52 -6.84
N TYR A 173 -13.92 6.23 -6.62
CA TYR A 173 -15.30 5.73 -6.57
C TYR A 173 -16.12 6.37 -5.45
N ILE A 174 -15.51 6.66 -4.30
CA ILE A 174 -16.17 7.37 -3.18
C ILE A 174 -15.96 8.90 -3.24
N GLY A 175 -15.45 9.45 -4.35
CA GLY A 175 -15.30 10.89 -4.56
C GLY A 175 -14.07 11.54 -3.90
N VAL A 176 -13.09 10.74 -3.45
CA VAL A 176 -11.85 11.23 -2.81
C VAL A 176 -10.66 11.11 -3.75
N LYS A 177 -9.77 12.12 -3.74
CA LYS A 177 -8.51 12.09 -4.50
C LYS A 177 -7.42 11.37 -3.71
N SER A 178 -6.61 10.56 -4.39
CA SER A 178 -5.44 9.93 -3.78
C SER A 178 -4.33 10.93 -3.47
N LEU A 179 -3.48 10.59 -2.50
CA LEU A 179 -2.25 11.32 -2.15
C LEU A 179 -1.09 10.99 -3.12
N GLY A 180 -1.34 10.21 -4.17
CA GLY A 180 -0.36 9.79 -5.17
C GLY A 180 0.13 8.34 -5.04
N PRO A 181 0.95 7.87 -6.00
CA PRO A 181 1.25 6.45 -6.23
C PRO A 181 2.17 5.80 -5.18
N ARG A 182 2.90 6.59 -4.39
CA ARG A 182 3.87 6.10 -3.40
C ARG A 182 3.28 5.95 -1.98
N HIS A 183 2.01 6.29 -1.81
CA HIS A 183 1.39 6.48 -0.49
C HIS A 183 0.38 5.37 -0.14
N VAL A 184 0.70 4.10 -0.42
CA VAL A 184 -0.20 2.93 -0.26
C VAL A 184 -0.97 2.94 1.05
N LEU A 185 -0.27 2.96 2.20
CA LEU A 185 -0.92 2.92 3.51
C LEU A 185 -1.68 4.21 3.84
N ALA A 186 -1.19 5.37 3.40
CA ALA A 186 -1.88 6.63 3.66
C ALA A 186 -3.18 6.72 2.85
N ASN A 187 -3.15 6.29 1.58
CA ASN A 187 -4.33 6.17 0.73
C ASN A 187 -5.33 5.14 1.29
N LEU A 188 -4.86 3.99 1.77
CA LEU A 188 -5.72 3.00 2.41
C LEU A 188 -6.36 3.56 3.69
N LYS A 189 -5.58 4.25 4.52
CA LYS A 189 -6.08 4.89 5.73
C LYS A 189 -7.15 5.93 5.41
N GLU A 190 -6.91 6.75 4.39
CA GLU A 190 -7.87 7.75 3.94
C GLU A 190 -9.15 7.11 3.39
N LEU A 191 -9.04 6.02 2.64
CA LEU A 191 -10.18 5.25 2.15
C LEU A 191 -11.05 4.73 3.30
N LEU A 192 -10.43 4.09 4.30
CA LEU A 192 -11.13 3.59 5.48
C LEU A 192 -11.78 4.73 6.27
N ARG A 193 -11.03 5.83 6.50
CA ARG A 193 -11.51 6.99 7.24
C ARG A 193 -12.74 7.60 6.60
N THR A 194 -12.74 7.79 5.27
CA THR A 194 -13.87 8.39 4.56
C THR A 194 -15.09 7.47 4.60
N ILE A 195 -14.94 6.17 4.38
CA ILE A 195 -16.09 5.25 4.40
C ILE A 195 -16.70 5.14 5.80
N GLN A 196 -15.89 5.20 6.84
CA GLN A 196 -16.33 5.16 8.24
C GLN A 196 -16.94 6.48 8.73
N SER A 197 -16.82 7.56 7.95
CA SER A 197 -17.35 8.85 8.33
C SER A 197 -18.88 8.89 8.17
N PRO A 198 -19.61 9.67 8.99
CA PRO A 198 -21.06 9.76 8.87
C PRO A 198 -21.49 10.28 7.49
N GLU A 199 -20.68 11.15 6.88
CA GLU A 199 -20.96 11.75 5.57
C GLU A 199 -21.03 10.73 4.42
N TYR A 200 -20.40 9.55 4.58
CA TYR A 200 -20.49 8.46 3.60
C TYR A 200 -21.90 7.86 3.48
N ILE A 201 -22.70 7.93 4.55
CA ILE A 201 -24.08 7.41 4.51
C ILE A 201 -24.98 8.32 3.68
N ASP A 202 -24.66 9.61 3.65
CA ASP A 202 -25.47 10.68 3.05
C ASP A 202 -25.13 10.91 1.55
N THR A 203 -24.19 10.15 0.98
CA THR A 203 -23.71 10.22 -0.41
C THR A 203 -24.21 9.09 -1.30
#